data_AF-A0A4Y8AFV7-F1
#
_entry.id   AF-A0A4Y8AFV7-F1
#
_cell.length_a   1.000
_cell.length_b   1.000
_cell.length_c   1.000
_cell.angle_alpha   90.00
_cell.angle_beta   90.00
_cell.angle_gamma   90.00
#
_symmetry.space_group_name_H-M   'P 1'
#
loop_
_entity.id
_entity.type
_entity.pdbx_description
1 polymer ?
#
loop_
_entity_poly.entity_id
_entity_poly.type
_entity_poly.pdbx_seq_one_letter_code
_entity_poly.pdbx_strand_id
1 'polypeptide(L)'
;MVPIYDEEAIRNWLIHRVSAYTQIPVSHIDIDEPVSETYAISSIHSVSLIGELQEYVGCKVSPIILYEYPTIADIAHFLANRDGVPLQLFNRFHLLFNNMDIELT
;
A
#
# COMPACT_ATOMS: atom_id res chain seq x y z
N MET A 1 23.10 2.63 -4.58
CA MET A 1 22.39 2.10 -5.77
C MET A 1 20.99 1.79 -5.31
N VAL A 2 19.97 2.47 -5.83
CA VAL A 2 18.59 2.16 -5.45
C VAL A 2 18.16 0.96 -6.28
N PRO A 3 17.84 -0.20 -5.68
CA PRO A 3 17.31 -1.34 -6.43
C PRO A 3 16.13 -0.90 -7.30
N ILE A 4 16.21 -1.22 -8.60
CA ILE A 4 15.08 -1.14 -9.51
C ILE A 4 14.26 -2.38 -9.17
N TYR A 5 13.14 -2.17 -8.48
CA TYR A 5 12.25 -3.28 -8.17
C TYR A 5 11.42 -3.57 -9.41
N ASP A 6 11.48 -4.83 -9.82
CA ASP A 6 10.62 -5.34 -10.87
C ASP A 6 9.17 -5.33 -10.37
N GLU A 7 8.21 -4.98 -11.24
CA GLU A 7 6.79 -4.93 -10.92
C GLU A 7 6.32 -6.25 -10.30
N GLU A 8 6.80 -7.37 -10.83
CA GLU A 8 6.44 -8.70 -10.35
C GLU A 8 6.95 -8.95 -8.92
N ALA A 9 8.13 -8.42 -8.58
CA ALA A 9 8.69 -8.53 -7.23
C ALA A 9 7.86 -7.73 -6.21
N ILE A 10 7.44 -6.50 -6.57
CA ILE A 10 6.57 -5.66 -5.72
C ILE A 10 5.20 -6.32 -5.55
N ARG A 11 4.62 -6.82 -6.65
CA ARG A 11 3.34 -7.53 -6.64
C ARG A 11 3.38 -8.74 -5.72
N ASN A 12 4.39 -9.60 -5.88
CA ASN A 12 4.56 -10.77 -5.02
C ASN A 12 4.72 -10.38 -3.56
N TRP A 13 5.50 -9.33 -3.27
CA TRP A 13 5.64 -8.84 -1.90
C TRP A 13 4.30 -8.38 -1.31
N LEU A 14 3.51 -7.60 -2.06
CA LEU A 14 2.19 -7.13 -1.63
C LEU A 14 1.24 -8.30 -1.37
N ILE A 15 1.17 -9.29 -2.26
CA ILE A 15 0.35 -10.50 -2.08
C ILE A 15 0.70 -11.20 -0.76
N HIS A 16 1.99 -11.43 -0.49
CA HIS A 16 2.41 -12.10 0.74
C HIS A 16 2.09 -11.28 1.99
N ARG A 17 2.20 -9.95 1.92
CA ARG A 17 1.86 -9.07 3.03
C ARG A 17 0.37 -9.03 3.30
N VAL A 18 -0.45 -8.87 2.26
CA VAL A 18 -1.92 -8.92 2.38
C VAL A 18 -2.35 -10.29 2.92
N SER A 19 -1.74 -11.38 2.46
CA SER A 19 -1.99 -12.73 2.99
C SER A 19 -1.67 -12.83 4.48
N ALA A 20 -0.54 -12.28 4.93
CA ALA A 20 -0.18 -12.26 6.33
C ALA A 20 -1.17 -11.46 7.19
N TYR A 21 -1.63 -10.31 6.70
CA TYR A 21 -2.58 -9.45 7.42
C TYR A 21 -3.99 -10.03 7.51
N THR A 22 -4.42 -10.74 6.48
CA THR A 22 -5.80 -11.21 6.30
C THR A 22 -6.00 -12.67 6.67
N GLN A 23 -4.89 -13.41 6.80
CA GLN A 23 -4.86 -14.87 6.92
C GLN A 23 -5.50 -15.59 5.71
N ILE A 24 -5.66 -14.90 4.59
CA ILE A 24 -6.14 -15.46 3.32
C ILE A 24 -4.93 -16.05 2.58
N PRO A 25 -5.02 -17.26 2.01
CA PRO A 25 -3.93 -17.84 1.23
C PRO A 25 -3.56 -16.93 0.05
N VAL A 26 -2.27 -16.79 -0.26
CA VAL A 26 -1.78 -16.00 -1.42
C VAL A 26 -2.46 -16.37 -2.74
N SER A 27 -2.92 -17.61 -2.90
CA SER A 27 -3.61 -18.10 -4.10
C SER A 27 -5.06 -17.61 -4.23
N HIS A 28 -5.63 -17.09 -3.15
CA HIS A 28 -6.98 -16.52 -3.08
C HIS A 28 -6.95 -14.99 -3.05
N ILE A 29 -5.77 -14.38 -3.15
CA ILE A 29 -5.63 -12.94 -3.26
C ILE A 29 -5.73 -12.57 -4.74
N ASP A 30 -6.77 -11.83 -5.06
CA ASP A 30 -6.95 -11.19 -6.35
C ASP A 30 -6.17 -9.87 -6.36
N ILE A 31 -5.40 -9.66 -7.42
CA ILE A 31 -4.55 -8.49 -7.57
C ILE A 31 -5.30 -7.29 -8.15
N ASP A 32 -6.45 -7.53 -8.78
CA ASP A 32 -7.29 -6.54 -9.43
C ASP A 32 -8.44 -6.07 -8.50
N GLU A 33 -8.61 -6.71 -7.34
CA GLU A 33 -9.59 -6.29 -6.34
C GLU A 33 -9.07 -5.16 -5.44
N PRO A 34 -9.96 -4.21 -5.03
CA PRO A 34 -9.61 -3.17 -4.08
C PRO A 34 -9.20 -3.78 -2.73
N VAL A 35 -7.94 -3.60 -2.33
CA VAL A 35 -7.35 -4.26 -1.16
C VAL A 35 -8.02 -3.78 0.14
N SER A 36 -8.35 -2.49 0.21
CA SER A 36 -9.00 -1.88 1.38
C SER A 36 -10.43 -2.38 1.60
N GLU A 37 -11.20 -2.54 0.53
CA GLU A 37 -12.61 -2.97 0.60
C GLU A 37 -12.73 -4.48 0.74
N THR A 38 -11.98 -5.24 -0.06
CA THR A 38 -12.08 -6.70 -0.16
C THR A 38 -11.48 -7.39 1.05
N TYR A 39 -10.32 -6.92 1.50
CA TYR A 39 -9.53 -7.57 2.53
C TYR A 39 -9.62 -6.88 3.90
N ALA A 40 -10.51 -5.89 4.03
CA ALA A 40 -10.75 -5.15 5.26
C ALA A 40 -9.45 -4.64 5.93
N ILE A 41 -8.50 -4.15 5.12
CA ILE A 41 -7.27 -3.56 5.65
C ILE A 41 -7.65 -2.26 6.37
N SER A 42 -7.65 -2.30 7.71
CA SER A 42 -7.93 -1.14 8.55
C SER A 42 -6.87 -0.05 8.35
N SER A 43 -7.21 1.21 8.67
CA SER A 43 -6.28 2.35 8.61
C SER A 43 -4.93 2.09 9.29
N ILE A 44 -4.91 1.32 10.38
CA ILE A 44 -3.69 0.96 11.13
C ILE A 44 -2.82 -0.01 10.31
N HIS A 45 -3.45 -1.00 9.67
CA HIS A 45 -2.75 -1.94 8.80
C HIS A 45 -2.25 -1.27 7.53
N SER A 46 -3.00 -0.31 6.97
CA SER A 46 -2.60 0.48 5.80
C SER A 46 -1.33 1.29 6.06
N VAL A 47 -1.24 1.99 7.20
CA VAL A 47 -0.04 2.75 7.57
C VAL A 47 1.16 1.83 7.78
N SER A 48 0.95 0.66 8.40
CA SER A 48 2.01 -0.33 8.63
C SER A 48 2.52 -0.93 7.32
N LEU A 49 1.61 -1.33 6.43
CA LEU A 49 1.92 -1.85 5.10
C LEU A 49 2.74 -0.85 4.28
N ILE A 50 2.37 0.43 4.32
CA ILE A 50 3.11 1.49 3.63
C ILE A 50 4.48 1.73 4.27
N GLY A 51 4.60 1.65 5.59
CA GLY A 51 5.89 1.69 6.29
C GLY A 51 6.83 0.59 5.80
N GLU A 52 6.37 -0.66 5.85
CA GLU A 52 7.14 -1.82 5.41
C GLU A 52 7.45 -1.78 3.91
N LEU A 53 6.52 -1.27 3.10
CA LEU A 53 6.70 -1.14 1.66
C LEU A 53 7.80 -0.13 1.35
N GLN A 54 7.84 1.01 2.02
CA GLN A 54 8.89 2.01 1.86
C GLN A 54 10.28 1.48 2.22
N GLU A 55 10.36 0.68 3.28
CA GLU A 55 11.59 -0.02 3.66
C GLU A 55 11.98 -1.06 2.61
N TYR A 56 10.98 -1.80 2.11
CA TYR A 56 11.19 -2.81 1.08
C TYR A 56 11.69 -2.20 -0.23
N VAL A 57 11.09 -1.11 -0.72
CA VAL A 57 11.44 -0.46 -2.00
C VAL A 57 12.53 0.62 -1.88
N GLY A 58 12.95 0.93 -0.65
CA GLY A 58 13.97 1.95 -0.37
C GLY A 58 13.59 3.36 -0.83
N CYS A 59 12.29 3.67 -0.96
CA CYS A 59 11.81 4.99 -1.34
C CYS A 59 10.57 5.41 -0.56
N LYS A 60 10.29 6.72 -0.52
CA LYS A 60 9.10 7.24 0.14
C LYS A 60 7.87 6.94 -0.70
N VAL A 61 6.84 6.38 -0.06
CA VAL A 61 5.57 6.00 -0.66
C VAL A 61 4.49 6.69 0.16
N SER A 62 3.65 7.46 -0.52
CA SER A 62 2.57 8.19 0.13
C SER A 62 1.42 7.23 0.44
N PRO A 63 0.80 7.26 1.64
CA PRO A 63 -0.37 6.42 1.91
C PRO A 63 -1.56 6.70 0.98
N ILE A 64 -1.54 7.81 0.23
CA ILE A 64 -2.56 8.13 -0.76
C ILE A 64 -2.69 7.07 -1.83
N ILE A 65 -1.59 6.35 -2.10
CA ILE A 65 -1.57 5.38 -3.18
C ILE A 65 -2.59 4.26 -2.93
N LEU A 66 -2.93 3.95 -1.67
CA LEU A 66 -3.97 2.96 -1.37
C LEU A 66 -5.38 3.43 -1.75
N TYR A 67 -5.57 4.74 -1.93
CA TYR A 67 -6.82 5.34 -2.39
C TYR A 67 -6.81 5.64 -3.89
N GLU A 68 -5.68 6.10 -4.44
CA GLU A 68 -5.53 6.37 -5.88
C GLU A 68 -5.35 5.08 -6.70
N TYR A 69 -4.70 4.09 -6.11
CA TYR A 69 -4.37 2.79 -6.68
C TYR A 69 -4.81 1.70 -5.69
N PRO A 70 -6.11 1.42 -5.61
CA PRO A 70 -6.65 0.55 -4.57
C PRO A 70 -6.29 -0.93 -4.77
N THR A 71 -5.74 -1.31 -5.92
CA THR A 71 -5.42 -2.69 -6.29
C THR A 71 -3.93 -2.99 -6.15
N ILE A 72 -3.57 -4.27 -5.94
CA ILE A 72 -2.16 -4.69 -5.87
C ILE A 72 -1.46 -4.46 -7.21
N ALA A 73 -2.16 -4.70 -8.32
CA ALA A 73 -1.64 -4.52 -9.66
C ALA A 73 -1.26 -3.05 -9.91
N ASP A 74 -2.15 -2.11 -9.58
CA ASP A 74 -1.91 -0.68 -9.79
C ASP A 74 -0.75 -0.17 -8.92
N ILE A 75 -0.69 -0.58 -7.65
CA ILE A 75 0.40 -0.19 -6.74
C ILE A 75 1.74 -0.71 -7.26
N ALA A 76 1.80 -1.98 -7.67
CA ALA A 76 3.01 -2.58 -8.19
C ALA A 76 3.48 -1.86 -9.46
N HIS A 77 2.56 -1.62 -10.40
CA HIS A 77 2.84 -0.90 -11.64
C HIS A 77 3.32 0.53 -11.38
N PHE A 78 2.66 1.25 -10.47
CA PHE A 78 3.02 2.61 -10.10
C PHE A 78 4.44 2.67 -9.50
N LEU A 79 4.76 1.76 -8.59
CA LEU A 79 6.06 1.72 -7.93
C LEU A 79 7.19 1.24 -8.85
N ALA A 80 6.90 0.36 -9.80
CA ALA A 80 7.85 -0.08 -10.82
C ALA A 80 8.16 1.02 -11.84
N ASN A 81 7.15 1.81 -12.24
CA ASN A 81 7.31 2.87 -13.24
C ASN A 81 7.77 4.23 -12.68
N ARG A 82 7.83 4.38 -11.35
CA ARG A 82 8.56 5.44 -10.65
C ARG A 82 8.38 6.86 -11.20
N ASP A 83 7.13 7.31 -11.37
CA ASP A 83 6.82 8.73 -11.24
C ASP A 83 6.58 9.02 -9.75
N GLY A 84 7.66 9.34 -9.03
CA GLY A 84 7.59 9.63 -7.60
C GLY A 84 6.55 10.69 -7.29
N VAL A 85 5.56 10.36 -6.45
CA VAL A 85 4.56 11.33 -6.00
C VAL A 85 5.29 12.53 -5.39
N PRO A 86 5.02 13.77 -5.82
CA PRO A 86 5.68 14.93 -5.25
C PRO A 86 5.49 14.97 -3.74
N LEU A 87 6.57 15.21 -3.00
CA LEU A 87 6.62 15.28 -1.53
C LEU A 87 5.60 16.26 -0.91
N GLN A 88 4.95 17.09 -1.72
CA GLN A 88 3.87 17.99 -1.33
C GLN A 88 2.59 17.26 -0.88
N LEU A 89 2.35 16.02 -1.32
CA LEU A 89 1.17 15.24 -0.92
C LEU A 89 1.31 14.62 0.48
N PHE A 90 2.54 14.41 0.96
CA PHE A 90 2.82 13.83 2.28
C PHE A 90 2.23 14.67 3.42
N ASN A 91 2.23 16.00 3.29
CA ASN A 91 1.70 16.90 4.31
C ASN A 91 0.16 16.95 4.37
N ARG A 92 -0.57 16.38 3.39
CA ARG A 92 -2.04 16.32 3.41
C ARG A 92 -2.56 15.14 4.24
N PHE A 93 -1.75 14.11 4.48
CA PHE A 93 -2.16 12.90 5.19
C PHE A 93 -2.59 13.14 6.63
N HIS A 94 -1.95 14.07 7.31
CA HIS A 94 -2.29 14.40 8.69
C HIS A 94 -3.72 14.98 8.82
N LEU A 95 -4.29 15.53 7.74
CA LEU A 95 -5.64 16.10 7.74
C LEU A 95 -6.75 15.08 7.42
N LEU A 96 -6.45 14.00 6.69
CA LEU A 96 -7.44 12.98 6.34
C LEU A 96 -7.72 12.02 7.49
N PHE A 97 -6.69 11.65 8.27
CA PHE A 97 -6.89 10.78 9.44
C PHE A 97 -7.57 11.48 10.61
N ASN A 98 -7.42 12.79 10.75
CA ASN A 98 -8.03 13.53 11.87
C ASN A 98 -9.57 13.69 11.74
N ASN A 99 -10.15 13.28 10.60
CA ASN A 99 -11.58 13.33 10.31
C ASN A 99 -12.23 11.94 10.16
N MET A 100 -11.49 10.86 10.37
CA MET A 100 -12.07 9.52 10.49
C MET A 100 -12.18 9.24 11.99
N ASP A 101 -13.40 9.10 12.50
CA ASP A 101 -13.73 8.67 13.85
C ASP A 101 -12.84 7.50 14.29
N ILE A 102 -11.76 7.79 15.02
CA ILE A 102 -11.09 6.81 15.86
C ILE A 102 -11.73 6.96 17.23
N GLU A 103 -12.92 6.35 17.39
CA GLU A 103 -13.40 5.96 18.71
C GLU A 103 -12.41 4.90 19.23
N LEU A 104 -11.41 5.37 19.98
CA LEU A 104 -10.66 4.52 20.91
C LEU A 104 -11.61 4.11 22.05
N THR A 105 -12.14 2.90 21.97
CA THR A 105 -12.59 2.13 23.14
C THR A 105 -11.52 1.13 23.54
#